data_AF-A0A3B4X3Q4-F1
#
_entry.id   AF-A0A3B4X3Q4-F1
#
_cell.length_a   1.000
_cell.length_b   1.000
_cell.length_c   1.000
_cell.angle_alpha   90.00
_cell.angle_beta   90.00
_cell.angle_gamma   90.00
#
_symmetry.space_group_name_H-M   'P 1'
#
loop_
_entity.id
_entity.type
_entity.pdbx_description
1 polymer ?
#
loop_
_entity_poly.entity_id
_entity_poly.type
_entity_poly.pdbx_seq_one_letter_code
_entity_poly.pdbx_strand_id
1 'polypeptide(L)'
;MSASAGTGVFVLSLMSIPICYLFNSFIYNNSAEAFFFAGCTTVLILAISARFMIKKKAPADPLFYVYAVYAFFSVVNLIIGLEQDNIIDGFVTFYLKEADPHINTAHGHMISFWDGCVHYLIYLLMIAAITWGDSYRAIGLYWVGSFLMRAIVYILGNAVGKYGTHVGPLFLLHMLYISVSVWACFRIFSQPSTQDIQLTSIQEAERKSLLHRPLDLLFIIYLIPALAFCVFRGLVALDCSSKWCQDYTQQYEPYLKDPSAYPKVQMLVSMLYSGPYYIIALYGLLVPGCEWMPDLTLVHSGALAQAQFSHIGASLHTRTPFSYRVPADSQPVFLLVNVLYTLVPQFLCYRCCFRPAFFCRSTPEKKSE
;
A
#
# COMPACT_ATOMS: atom_id res chain seq x y z
N MET A 1 26.32 -7.55 24.98
CA MET A 1 24.89 -7.72 24.63
C MET A 1 24.77 -7.64 23.11
N SER A 2 24.38 -8.72 22.43
CA SER A 2 24.07 -8.60 20.99
C SER A 2 22.70 -7.97 20.85
N ALA A 3 22.60 -6.85 20.14
CA ALA A 3 21.30 -6.29 19.75
C ALA A 3 20.48 -7.39 19.05
N SER A 4 19.15 -7.41 19.25
CA SER A 4 18.29 -8.32 18.50
C SER A 4 18.43 -8.01 17.00
N ALA A 5 18.26 -9.02 16.14
CA ALA A 5 18.40 -8.82 14.69
C ALA A 5 17.48 -7.71 14.17
N GLY A 6 16.30 -7.53 14.77
CA GLY A 6 15.39 -6.42 14.48
C GLY A 6 15.96 -5.04 14.86
N THR A 7 16.58 -4.90 16.03
CA THR A 7 17.29 -3.65 16.40
C THR A 7 18.44 -3.35 15.44
N GLY A 8 19.14 -4.39 14.97
CA GLY A 8 20.17 -4.24 13.95
C GLY A 8 19.64 -3.65 12.64
N VAL A 9 18.51 -4.15 12.15
CA VAL A 9 17.86 -3.62 10.95
C VAL A 9 17.35 -2.19 11.14
N PHE A 10 16.77 -1.88 12.30
CA PHE A 10 16.38 -0.51 12.63
C PHE A 10 17.57 0.45 12.53
N VAL A 11 18.69 0.15 13.19
CA VAL A 11 19.91 0.97 13.12
C VAL A 11 20.45 1.06 11.69
N LEU A 12 20.44 -0.05 10.94
CA LEU A 12 20.86 -0.08 9.54
C LEU A 12 19.99 0.83 8.67
N SER A 13 18.68 0.88 8.90
CA SER A 13 17.78 1.74 8.14
C SER A 13 18.07 3.23 8.35
N LEU A 14 18.52 3.63 9.55
CA LEU A 14 18.90 5.01 9.86
C LEU A 14 20.20 5.45 9.18
N MET A 15 21.03 4.50 8.71
CA MET A 15 22.22 4.83 7.90
C MET A 15 21.86 5.47 6.56
N SER A 16 20.60 5.40 6.13
CA SER A 16 20.12 6.13 4.96
C SER A 16 20.31 7.65 5.10
N ILE A 17 20.22 8.21 6.31
CA ILE A 17 20.36 9.65 6.56
C ILE A 17 21.76 10.15 6.14
N PRO A 18 22.86 9.66 6.73
CA PRO A 18 24.20 10.09 6.30
C PRO A 18 24.50 9.68 4.86
N ILE A 19 23.98 8.54 4.39
CA ILE A 19 24.22 8.09 3.00
C ILE A 19 23.58 9.05 1.99
N CYS A 20 22.32 9.44 2.18
CA CYS A 20 21.62 10.40 1.31
C CYS A 20 22.38 11.73 1.26
N TYR A 21 22.75 12.27 2.43
CA TYR A 21 23.49 13.53 2.50
C TYR A 21 24.83 13.47 1.75
N LEU A 22 25.62 12.41 1.97
CA LEU A 22 26.90 12.22 1.28
C LEU A 22 26.68 12.01 -0.22
N PHE A 23 25.67 11.24 -0.61
CA PHE A 23 25.34 11.00 -2.01
C PHE A 23 25.00 12.30 -2.72
N ASN A 24 24.12 13.11 -2.14
CA ASN A 24 23.79 14.40 -2.72
C ASN A 24 25.03 15.29 -2.79
N SER A 25 25.85 15.36 -1.74
CA SER A 25 27.06 16.20 -1.70
C SER A 25 28.12 15.79 -2.74
N PHE A 26 28.35 14.49 -2.96
CA PHE A 26 29.37 14.00 -3.88
C PHE A 26 28.89 13.83 -5.33
N ILE A 27 27.59 13.60 -5.53
CA ILE A 27 27.01 13.28 -6.84
C ILE A 27 26.30 14.50 -7.47
N TYR A 28 26.14 15.61 -6.73
CA TYR A 28 25.53 16.86 -7.23
C TYR A 28 26.08 17.34 -8.59
N ASN A 29 27.38 17.10 -8.85
CA ASN A 29 28.06 17.50 -10.09
C ASN A 29 28.31 16.35 -11.09
N ASN A 30 27.79 15.14 -10.84
CA ASN A 30 28.00 13.97 -11.68
C ASN A 30 26.75 13.61 -12.50
N SER A 31 26.90 12.73 -13.50
CA SER A 31 25.78 12.26 -14.34
C SER A 31 24.80 11.36 -13.59
N ALA A 32 23.56 11.25 -14.11
CA ALA A 32 22.55 10.32 -13.57
C ALA A 32 23.03 8.85 -13.51
N GLU A 33 23.99 8.47 -14.35
CA GLU A 33 24.63 7.15 -14.33
C GLU A 33 25.47 6.95 -13.05
N ALA A 34 26.23 7.96 -12.63
CA ALA A 34 27.01 7.89 -11.39
C ALA A 34 26.10 7.73 -10.16
N PHE A 35 24.96 8.43 -10.15
CA PHE A 35 23.92 8.25 -9.13
C PHE A 35 23.38 6.82 -9.10
N PHE A 36 23.08 6.26 -10.27
CA PHE A 36 22.61 4.88 -10.42
C PHE A 36 23.64 3.86 -9.89
N PHE A 37 24.92 3.98 -10.27
CA PHE A 37 25.97 3.07 -9.81
C PHE A 37 26.18 3.16 -8.30
N ALA A 38 26.22 4.38 -7.74
CA ALA A 38 26.36 4.58 -6.31
C ALA A 38 25.17 3.96 -5.54
N GLY A 39 23.95 4.10 -6.07
CA GLY A 39 22.74 3.46 -5.53
C GLY A 39 22.87 1.93 -5.48
N CYS A 40 23.25 1.32 -6.61
CA CYS A 40 23.49 -0.13 -6.69
C CYS A 40 24.52 -0.62 -5.67
N THR A 41 25.65 0.07 -5.57
CA THR A 41 26.72 -0.27 -4.61
C THR A 41 26.24 -0.18 -3.18
N THR A 42 25.45 0.83 -2.84
CA THR A 42 24.87 0.98 -1.49
C THR A 42 23.95 -0.18 -1.15
N VAL A 43 23.07 -0.58 -2.05
CA VAL A 43 22.16 -1.72 -1.83
C VAL A 43 22.95 -3.01 -1.60
N LEU A 44 24.03 -3.23 -2.36
CA LEU A 44 24.91 -4.39 -2.17
C LEU A 44 25.60 -4.35 -0.80
N ILE A 45 26.16 -3.20 -0.40
CA ILE A 45 26.80 -3.02 0.90
C ILE A 45 25.80 -3.27 2.03
N LEU A 46 24.57 -2.77 1.91
CA LEU A 46 23.50 -2.98 2.89
C LEU A 46 23.12 -4.45 3.00
N ALA A 47 22.92 -5.14 1.88
CA ALA A 47 22.60 -6.57 1.87
C ALA A 47 23.71 -7.41 2.51
N ILE A 48 24.97 -7.08 2.21
CA ILE A 48 26.15 -7.71 2.81
C ILE A 48 26.21 -7.41 4.31
N SER A 49 26.02 -6.15 4.72
CA SER A 49 26.06 -5.72 6.12
C SER A 49 24.96 -6.40 6.94
N ALA A 50 23.73 -6.47 6.42
CA ALA A 50 22.63 -7.19 7.04
C ALA A 50 22.96 -8.67 7.23
N ARG A 51 23.62 -9.33 6.25
CA ARG A 51 24.07 -10.71 6.40
C ARG A 51 25.16 -10.87 7.47
N PHE A 52 26.11 -9.93 7.55
CA PHE A 52 27.19 -9.96 8.54
C PHE A 52 26.69 -9.74 9.98
N MET A 53 25.69 -8.89 10.17
CA MET A 53 25.11 -8.59 11.50
C MET A 53 24.48 -9.81 12.18
N ILE A 54 24.16 -10.87 11.43
CA ILE A 54 23.36 -12.00 11.91
C ILE A 54 24.15 -13.32 11.93
N LYS A 55 25.48 -13.26 11.89
CA LYS A 55 26.43 -14.39 11.82
C LYS A 55 26.24 -15.54 12.83
N LYS A 56 25.41 -15.41 13.87
CA LYS A 56 25.16 -16.48 14.87
C LYS A 56 23.74 -17.08 14.85
N LYS A 57 22.74 -16.44 14.23
CA LYS A 57 21.34 -16.92 14.11
C LYS A 57 20.64 -16.30 12.89
N ALA A 58 21.17 -16.56 11.68
CA ALA A 58 20.58 -16.03 10.46
C ALA A 58 19.09 -16.44 10.36
N PRO A 59 18.16 -15.52 10.05
CA PRO A 59 16.76 -15.85 9.90
C PRO A 59 16.61 -16.79 8.70
N ALA A 60 15.85 -17.87 8.88
CA ALA A 60 15.62 -18.85 7.82
C ALA A 60 14.75 -18.26 6.68
N ASP A 61 13.91 -17.27 6.99
CA ASP A 61 13.07 -16.62 5.99
C ASP A 61 13.85 -15.57 5.19
N PRO A 62 14.05 -15.74 3.87
CA PRO A 62 14.73 -14.77 3.03
C PRO A 62 14.02 -13.41 2.97
N LEU A 63 12.71 -13.34 3.29
CA LEU A 63 11.98 -12.07 3.32
C LEU A 63 12.50 -11.12 4.38
N PHE A 64 13.17 -11.62 5.43
CA PHE A 64 13.85 -10.79 6.41
C PHE A 64 14.80 -9.77 5.75
N TYR A 65 15.63 -10.23 4.81
CA TYR A 65 16.64 -9.37 4.17
C TYR A 65 16.00 -8.39 3.20
N VAL A 66 14.93 -8.80 2.52
CA VAL A 66 14.14 -7.91 1.65
C VAL A 66 13.52 -6.79 2.46
N TYR A 67 12.86 -7.10 3.58
CA TYR A 67 12.28 -6.09 4.45
C TYR A 67 13.33 -5.20 5.11
N ALA A 68 14.55 -5.70 5.36
CA ALA A 68 15.64 -4.85 5.85
C ALA A 68 16.07 -3.80 4.82
N VAL A 69 16.19 -4.19 3.55
CA VAL A 69 16.47 -3.25 2.45
C VAL A 69 15.30 -2.30 2.25
N TYR A 70 14.05 -2.78 2.34
CA TYR A 70 12.89 -1.91 2.19
C TYR A 70 12.73 -0.93 3.35
N ALA A 71 13.05 -1.34 4.58
CA ALA A 71 13.10 -0.45 5.74
C ALA A 71 14.12 0.69 5.54
N PHE A 72 15.27 0.39 4.94
CA PHE A 72 16.23 1.42 4.53
C PHE A 72 15.62 2.38 3.51
N PHE A 73 15.00 1.87 2.44
CA PHE A 73 14.35 2.71 1.43
C PHE A 73 13.18 3.51 1.98
N SER A 74 12.46 3.02 2.98
CA SER A 74 11.41 3.79 3.65
C SER A 74 11.99 5.05 4.31
N VAL A 75 13.13 4.95 5.01
CA VAL A 75 13.75 6.15 5.59
C VAL A 75 14.21 7.11 4.49
N VAL A 76 14.69 6.62 3.34
CA VAL A 76 14.95 7.46 2.15
C VAL A 76 13.68 8.15 1.66
N ASN A 77 12.54 7.45 1.59
CA ASN A 77 11.25 8.05 1.22
C ASN A 77 10.78 9.11 2.23
N LEU A 78 11.06 8.93 3.53
CA LEU A 78 10.78 9.94 4.53
C LEU A 78 11.64 11.19 4.35
N ILE A 79 12.94 11.01 4.07
CA ILE A 79 13.86 12.12 3.74
C ILE A 79 13.34 12.88 2.50
N ILE A 80 12.91 12.16 1.45
CA ILE A 80 12.28 12.74 0.28
C ILE A 80 11.07 13.61 0.67
N GLY A 81 10.14 13.08 1.47
CA GLY A 81 8.96 13.83 1.91
C GLY A 81 9.33 15.10 2.70
N LEU A 82 10.27 14.99 3.64
CA LEU A 82 10.72 16.12 4.47
C LEU A 82 11.45 17.20 3.66
N GLU A 83 12.26 16.82 2.67
CA GLU A 83 12.95 17.78 1.81
C GLU A 83 11.98 18.46 0.85
N GLN A 84 10.98 17.74 0.34
CA GLN A 84 9.91 18.34 -0.46
C GLN A 84 9.14 19.42 0.33
N ASP A 85 8.95 19.21 1.64
CA ASP A 85 8.34 20.20 2.53
C ASP A 85 9.27 21.33 2.97
N ASN A 86 10.53 21.32 2.52
CA ASN A 86 11.58 22.26 2.91
C ASN A 86 11.85 22.26 4.42
N ILE A 87 11.60 21.14 5.11
CA ILE A 87 11.94 20.94 6.53
C ILE A 87 13.44 20.65 6.66
N ILE A 88 13.98 19.91 5.70
CA ILE A 88 15.41 19.63 5.54
C ILE A 88 15.85 20.02 4.12
N ASP A 89 17.14 20.22 3.92
CA ASP A 89 17.70 20.57 2.60
C ASP A 89 19.05 19.87 2.39
N GLY A 90 19.37 19.58 1.13
CA GLY A 90 20.66 19.02 0.74
C GLY A 90 20.83 17.50 0.92
N PHE A 91 19.76 16.73 1.14
CA PHE A 91 19.85 15.27 1.31
C PHE A 91 19.54 14.50 0.03
N VAL A 92 18.59 14.96 -0.78
CA VAL A 92 18.14 14.29 -2.01
C VAL A 92 17.83 15.29 -3.14
N THR A 93 18.38 16.50 -3.06
CA THR A 93 18.10 17.61 -3.98
C THR A 93 18.35 17.24 -5.45
N PHE A 94 19.46 16.56 -5.74
CA PHE A 94 19.77 16.06 -7.08
C PHE A 94 18.73 15.04 -7.56
N TYR A 95 18.31 14.13 -6.68
CA TYR A 95 17.30 13.11 -7.00
C TYR A 95 15.96 13.74 -7.35
N LEU A 96 15.52 14.73 -6.57
CA LEU A 96 14.27 15.45 -6.81
C LEU A 96 14.29 16.27 -8.09
N LYS A 97 15.42 16.89 -8.45
CA LYS A 97 15.51 17.79 -9.62
C LYS A 97 15.76 17.04 -10.92
N GLU A 98 16.70 16.11 -10.91
CA GLU A 98 17.27 15.53 -12.13
C GLU A 98 16.90 14.05 -12.32
N ALA A 99 16.78 13.27 -11.24
CA ALA A 99 16.72 11.82 -11.35
C ALA A 99 15.29 11.27 -11.43
N ASP A 100 14.35 11.75 -10.60
CA ASP A 100 12.95 11.31 -10.59
C ASP A 100 11.98 12.48 -10.36
N PRO A 101 11.73 13.31 -11.39
CA PRO A 101 10.88 14.49 -11.24
C PRO A 101 9.41 14.16 -10.94
N HIS A 102 8.97 12.91 -11.16
CA HIS A 102 7.61 12.44 -10.92
C HIS A 102 7.23 12.50 -9.44
N ILE A 103 8.21 12.26 -8.57
CA ILE A 103 8.02 12.21 -7.12
C ILE A 103 7.59 13.58 -6.55
N ASN A 104 7.88 14.68 -7.26
CA ASN A 104 7.52 16.05 -6.85
C ASN A 104 6.05 16.41 -7.02
N THR A 105 5.25 15.54 -7.64
CA THR A 105 3.80 15.72 -7.69
C THR A 105 3.19 15.60 -6.29
N ALA A 106 1.98 16.13 -6.10
CA ALA A 106 1.27 15.95 -4.83
C ALA A 106 1.04 14.46 -4.50
N HIS A 107 0.78 13.63 -5.51
CA HIS A 107 0.65 12.19 -5.34
C HIS A 107 1.98 11.54 -4.93
N GLY A 108 3.07 11.85 -5.63
CA GLY A 108 4.42 11.35 -5.30
C GLY A 108 4.82 11.72 -3.87
N HIS A 109 4.57 12.95 -3.47
CA HIS A 109 4.80 13.44 -2.12
C HIS A 109 4.01 12.65 -1.06
N MET A 110 2.73 12.37 -1.29
CA MET A 110 1.94 11.54 -0.37
C MET A 110 2.42 10.08 -0.34
N ILE A 111 2.84 9.52 -1.48
CA ILE A 111 3.45 8.18 -1.51
C ILE A 111 4.74 8.16 -0.70
N SER A 112 5.60 9.18 -0.79
CA SER A 112 6.84 9.25 -0.02
C SER A 112 6.59 9.20 1.49
N PHE A 113 5.57 9.90 2.00
CA PHE A 113 5.17 9.78 3.40
C PHE A 113 4.56 8.43 3.75
N TRP A 114 3.74 7.85 2.87
CA TRP A 114 3.16 6.53 3.11
C TRP A 114 4.23 5.43 3.19
N ASP A 115 5.15 5.42 2.22
CA ASP A 115 6.25 4.47 2.15
C ASP A 115 7.24 4.71 3.31
N GLY A 116 7.47 5.98 3.69
CA GLY A 116 8.39 6.36 4.76
C GLY A 116 7.88 6.14 6.18
N CYS A 117 6.57 6.15 6.39
CA CYS A 117 5.96 5.97 7.72
C CYS A 117 5.25 4.62 7.84
N VAL A 118 4.24 4.37 6.99
CA VAL A 118 3.33 3.22 7.14
C VAL A 118 4.02 1.94 6.67
N HIS A 119 4.62 1.93 5.47
CA HIS A 119 5.38 0.75 5.03
C HIS A 119 6.59 0.52 5.92
N TYR A 120 7.27 1.57 6.39
CA TYR A 120 8.36 1.41 7.36
C TYR A 120 7.94 0.63 8.60
N LEU A 121 6.83 1.04 9.22
CA LEU A 121 6.27 0.36 10.38
C LEU A 121 5.93 -1.10 10.05
N ILE A 122 5.28 -1.34 8.91
CA ILE A 122 4.93 -2.71 8.48
C ILE A 122 6.19 -3.56 8.30
N TYR A 123 7.25 -3.03 7.67
CA TYR A 123 8.52 -3.75 7.52
C TYR A 123 9.13 -4.10 8.87
N LEU A 124 9.18 -3.15 9.81
CA LEU A 124 9.69 -3.41 11.15
C LEU A 124 8.86 -4.46 11.91
N LEU A 125 7.53 -4.43 11.77
CA LEU A 125 6.65 -5.44 12.37
C LEU A 125 6.85 -6.83 11.77
N MET A 126 6.99 -6.94 10.44
CA MET A 126 7.28 -8.22 9.79
C MET A 126 8.67 -8.75 10.19
N ILE A 127 9.67 -7.88 10.26
CA ILE A 127 11.00 -8.23 10.76
C ILE A 127 10.91 -8.73 12.21
N ALA A 128 10.20 -8.03 13.09
CA ALA A 128 10.03 -8.44 14.49
C ALA A 128 9.37 -9.81 14.59
N ALA A 129 8.27 -10.04 13.87
CA ALA A 129 7.57 -11.32 13.81
C ALA A 129 8.51 -12.46 13.34
N ILE A 130 9.27 -12.24 12.25
CA ILE A 130 10.27 -13.21 11.78
C ILE A 130 11.32 -13.51 12.85
N THR A 131 11.79 -12.50 13.60
CA THR A 131 12.78 -12.70 14.66
C THR A 131 12.25 -13.43 15.89
N TRP A 132 10.95 -13.29 16.17
CA TRP A 132 10.29 -14.00 17.26
C TRP A 132 9.77 -15.38 16.87
N GLY A 133 9.76 -15.69 15.57
CA GLY A 133 9.20 -16.95 15.05
C GLY A 133 7.68 -16.93 14.94
N ASP A 134 7.07 -15.75 15.00
CA ASP A 134 5.63 -15.55 14.85
C ASP A 134 5.23 -15.44 13.38
N SER A 135 3.97 -15.76 13.08
CA SER A 135 3.42 -15.54 11.75
C SER A 135 3.21 -14.06 11.46
N TYR A 136 3.75 -13.61 10.34
CA TYR A 136 3.52 -12.26 9.82
C TYR A 136 2.54 -12.23 8.66
N ARG A 137 1.87 -13.35 8.35
CA ARG A 137 1.00 -13.49 7.17
C ARG A 137 -0.03 -12.37 7.05
N ALA A 138 -0.75 -12.06 8.14
CA ALA A 138 -1.79 -11.03 8.11
C ALA A 138 -1.22 -9.64 7.79
N ILE A 139 -0.11 -9.27 8.43
CA ILE A 139 0.62 -8.01 8.19
C ILE A 139 1.14 -7.99 6.74
N GLY A 140 1.68 -9.11 6.26
CA GLY A 140 2.17 -9.28 4.90
C GLY A 140 1.06 -9.11 3.87
N LEU A 141 -0.12 -9.72 4.05
CA LEU A 141 -1.25 -9.58 3.12
C LEU A 141 -1.77 -8.14 3.06
N TYR A 142 -1.79 -7.44 4.18
CA TYR A 142 -2.09 -6.01 4.20
C TYR A 142 -1.06 -5.21 3.39
N TRP A 143 0.23 -5.49 3.61
CA TRP A 143 1.30 -4.88 2.82
C TRP A 143 1.17 -5.18 1.33
N VAL A 144 0.84 -6.41 0.93
CA VAL A 144 0.66 -6.81 -0.47
C VAL A 144 -0.35 -5.89 -1.15
N GLY A 145 -1.52 -5.67 -0.55
CA GLY A 145 -2.52 -4.78 -1.10
C GLY A 145 -2.05 -3.34 -1.24
N SER A 146 -1.43 -2.84 -0.16
CA SER A 146 -0.89 -1.48 -0.10
C SER A 146 0.19 -1.24 -1.17
N PHE A 147 1.12 -2.18 -1.31
CA PHE A 147 2.19 -2.16 -2.31
C PHE A 147 1.64 -2.26 -3.73
N LEU A 148 0.75 -3.22 -4.01
CA LEU A 148 0.22 -3.44 -5.36
C LEU A 148 -0.56 -2.22 -5.85
N MET A 149 -1.42 -1.64 -5.01
CA MET A 149 -2.15 -0.42 -5.36
C MET A 149 -1.20 0.72 -5.70
N ARG A 150 -0.23 0.98 -4.82
CA ARG A 150 0.79 2.01 -5.03
C ARG A 150 1.56 1.77 -6.34
N ALA A 151 2.05 0.56 -6.57
CA ALA A 151 2.83 0.22 -7.76
C ALA A 151 2.02 0.40 -9.05
N ILE A 152 0.80 -0.14 -9.11
CA ILE A 152 -0.04 -0.04 -10.31
C ILE A 152 -0.37 1.43 -10.62
N VAL A 153 -0.80 2.20 -9.62
CA VAL A 153 -1.16 3.61 -9.82
C VAL A 153 0.05 4.45 -10.20
N TYR A 154 1.20 4.25 -9.54
CA TYR A 154 2.41 5.02 -9.81
C TYR A 154 2.95 4.75 -11.23
N ILE A 155 3.06 3.48 -11.63
CA ILE A 155 3.59 3.09 -12.95
C ILE A 155 2.66 3.59 -14.07
N LEU A 156 1.36 3.31 -13.97
CA LEU A 156 0.40 3.71 -14.99
C LEU A 156 0.21 5.23 -15.03
N GLY A 157 0.22 5.90 -13.89
CA GLY A 157 0.19 7.35 -13.80
C GLY A 157 1.41 8.00 -14.45
N ASN A 158 2.60 7.46 -14.22
CA ASN A 158 3.81 7.91 -14.92
C ASN A 158 3.73 7.71 -16.43
N ALA A 159 3.21 6.56 -16.88
CA ALA A 159 3.12 6.24 -18.30
C ALA A 159 2.11 7.11 -19.06
N VAL A 160 0.96 7.42 -18.45
CA VAL A 160 -0.14 8.15 -19.11
C VAL A 160 -0.14 9.65 -18.81
N GLY A 161 0.44 10.06 -17.68
CA GLY A 161 0.48 11.45 -17.24
C GLY A 161 1.48 12.31 -18.02
N LYS A 162 1.55 13.59 -17.63
CA LYS A 162 2.39 14.62 -18.27
C LYS A 162 3.90 14.33 -18.34
N TYR A 163 4.38 13.25 -17.73
CA TYR A 163 5.79 12.88 -17.68
C TYR A 163 6.11 11.57 -18.43
N GLY A 164 5.16 10.98 -19.17
CA GLY A 164 5.32 9.65 -19.80
C GLY A 164 6.41 9.52 -20.87
N THR A 165 7.02 10.62 -21.31
CA THR A 165 8.07 10.63 -22.34
C THR A 165 9.49 10.42 -21.81
N HIS A 166 9.70 10.45 -20.49
CA HIS A 166 11.04 10.39 -19.87
C HIS A 166 11.26 9.07 -19.14
N VAL A 167 11.84 8.07 -19.82
CA VAL A 167 12.28 6.82 -19.19
C VAL A 167 13.77 6.90 -18.89
N GLY A 168 14.13 7.25 -17.65
CA GLY A 168 15.51 7.32 -17.21
C GLY A 168 16.08 5.95 -16.77
N PRO A 169 17.41 5.85 -16.52
CA PRO A 169 18.06 4.63 -16.03
C PRO A 169 17.48 4.07 -14.72
N LEU A 170 16.89 4.93 -13.89
CA LEU A 170 16.20 4.54 -12.64
C LEU A 170 15.01 3.61 -12.88
N PHE A 171 14.43 3.60 -14.09
CA PHE A 171 13.36 2.69 -14.45
C PHE A 171 13.77 1.23 -14.26
N LEU A 172 15.02 0.86 -14.56
CA LEU A 172 15.52 -0.50 -14.36
C LEU A 172 15.56 -0.90 -12.88
N LEU A 173 15.99 0.01 -12.01
CA LEU A 173 15.96 -0.21 -10.55
C LEU A 173 14.53 -0.35 -10.04
N HIS A 174 13.61 0.45 -10.58
CA HIS A 174 12.19 0.35 -10.25
C HIS A 174 11.60 -1.00 -10.67
N MET A 175 11.91 -1.48 -11.88
CA MET A 175 11.48 -2.79 -12.35
C MET A 175 12.08 -3.94 -11.52
N LEU A 176 13.33 -3.82 -11.10
CA LEU A 176 13.96 -4.79 -10.19
C LEU A 176 13.24 -4.81 -8.83
N TYR A 177 12.98 -3.64 -8.25
CA TYR A 177 12.24 -3.50 -6.99
C TYR A 177 10.85 -4.12 -7.07
N ILE A 178 10.11 -3.87 -8.17
CA ILE A 178 8.81 -4.51 -8.43
C ILE A 178 8.96 -6.01 -8.54
N SER A 179 9.95 -6.51 -9.29
CA SER A 179 10.15 -7.94 -9.49
C SER A 179 10.39 -8.67 -8.16
N VAL A 180 11.24 -8.12 -7.29
CA VAL A 180 11.49 -8.65 -5.95
C VAL A 180 10.23 -8.56 -5.08
N SER A 181 9.48 -7.47 -5.18
CA SER A 181 8.23 -7.29 -4.41
C SER A 181 7.15 -8.28 -4.83
N VAL A 182 7.00 -8.55 -6.14
CA VAL A 182 6.06 -9.54 -6.67
C VAL A 182 6.42 -10.94 -6.19
N TRP A 183 7.71 -11.30 -6.21
CA TRP A 183 8.19 -12.53 -5.59
C TRP A 183 7.83 -12.59 -4.10
N ALA A 184 8.01 -11.49 -3.37
CA ALA A 184 7.64 -11.41 -1.95
C ALA A 184 6.13 -11.59 -1.73
N CYS A 185 5.28 -11.01 -2.59
CA CYS A 185 3.83 -11.23 -2.55
C CYS A 185 3.49 -12.73 -2.67
N PHE A 186 4.05 -13.44 -3.65
CA PHE A 186 3.83 -14.88 -3.80
C PHE A 186 4.26 -15.66 -2.57
N ARG A 187 5.42 -15.33 -1.99
CA ARG A 187 5.93 -15.96 -0.77
C ARG A 187 4.99 -15.75 0.43
N ILE A 188 4.44 -14.54 0.59
CA ILE A 188 3.45 -14.25 1.64
C ILE A 188 2.19 -15.09 1.44
N PHE A 189 1.65 -15.13 0.22
CA PHE A 189 0.46 -15.94 -0.09
C PHE A 189 0.68 -17.43 0.15
N SER A 190 1.88 -17.95 -0.10
CA SER A 190 2.25 -19.35 0.17
C SER A 190 2.37 -19.71 1.65
N GLN A 191 2.37 -18.75 2.58
CA GLN A 191 2.41 -19.06 4.01
C GLN A 191 1.10 -19.74 4.46
N PRO A 192 1.17 -20.75 5.34
CA PRO A 192 -0.03 -21.37 5.87
C PRO A 192 -0.85 -20.38 6.69
N SER A 193 -2.17 -20.53 6.66
CA SER A 193 -3.04 -19.83 7.61
C SER A 193 -2.81 -20.43 9.01
N THR A 194 -2.65 -19.58 10.02
CA THR A 194 -2.39 -19.99 11.41
C THR A 194 -3.66 -20.09 12.27
N GLN A 195 -4.84 -20.06 11.66
CA GLN A 195 -6.10 -20.07 12.41
C GLN A 195 -6.54 -21.49 12.76
N ASP A 196 -6.25 -21.92 13.99
CA ASP A 196 -6.83 -23.13 14.58
C ASP A 196 -8.23 -22.82 15.13
N ILE A 197 -9.28 -23.19 14.38
CA ILE A 197 -10.68 -22.93 14.73
C ILE A 197 -11.37 -24.24 15.07
N GLN A 198 -12.07 -24.28 16.21
CA GLN A 198 -12.81 -25.46 16.65
C GLN A 198 -14.00 -25.76 15.72
N LEU A 199 -14.14 -27.02 15.31
CA LEU A 199 -15.19 -27.48 14.37
C LEU A 199 -16.62 -27.16 14.85
N THR A 200 -16.85 -27.20 16.17
CA THR A 200 -18.13 -26.84 16.81
C THR A 200 -18.50 -25.38 16.59
N SER A 201 -17.52 -24.48 16.62
CA SER A 201 -17.73 -23.04 16.39
C SER A 201 -18.05 -22.71 14.93
N ILE A 202 -17.55 -23.52 13.99
CA ILE A 202 -17.86 -23.41 12.56
C ILE A 202 -19.32 -23.78 12.31
N GLN A 203 -19.75 -24.96 12.80
CA GLN A 203 -21.13 -25.41 12.65
C GLN A 203 -22.15 -24.45 13.27
N GLU A 204 -21.82 -23.85 14.43
CA GLU A 204 -22.69 -22.85 15.05
C GLU A 204 -22.77 -21.56 14.23
N ALA A 205 -21.64 -21.12 13.64
CA ALA A 205 -21.59 -19.93 12.80
C ALA A 205 -22.36 -20.11 11.48
N GLU A 206 -22.24 -21.28 10.84
CA GLU A 206 -22.95 -21.61 9.60
C GLU A 206 -24.48 -21.62 9.78
N ARG A 207 -24.96 -22.07 10.94
CA ARG A 207 -26.40 -22.09 11.25
C ARG A 207 -27.01 -20.72 11.50
N LYS A 208 -26.19 -19.69 11.77
CA LYS A 208 -26.68 -18.34 12.07
C LYS A 208 -27.13 -17.63 10.78
N SER A 209 -28.44 -17.36 10.71
CA SER A 209 -28.99 -16.50 9.65
C SER A 209 -28.41 -15.08 9.72
N LEU A 210 -28.47 -14.34 8.61
CA LEU A 210 -27.93 -12.99 8.52
C LEU A 210 -28.50 -12.03 9.58
N LEU A 211 -29.77 -12.20 9.96
CA LEU A 211 -30.41 -11.39 11.02
C LEU A 211 -29.77 -11.58 12.39
N HIS A 212 -29.15 -12.74 12.64
CA HIS A 212 -28.38 -13.01 13.85
C HIS A 212 -26.92 -12.55 13.74
N ARG A 213 -26.55 -11.88 12.64
CA ARG A 213 -25.21 -11.33 12.35
C ARG A 213 -25.32 -9.83 12.00
N PRO A 214 -25.71 -8.96 12.96
CA PRO A 214 -26.00 -7.55 12.68
C PRO A 214 -24.81 -6.75 12.15
N LEU A 215 -23.57 -7.11 12.52
CA LEU A 215 -22.37 -6.49 11.96
C LEU A 215 -22.21 -6.80 10.46
N ASP A 216 -22.47 -8.06 10.06
CA ASP A 216 -22.37 -8.48 8.67
C ASP A 216 -23.46 -7.78 7.82
N LEU A 217 -24.65 -7.57 8.40
CA LEU A 217 -25.72 -6.75 7.79
C LEU A 217 -25.27 -5.29 7.57
N LEU A 218 -24.65 -4.66 8.57
CA LEU A 218 -24.13 -3.29 8.45
C LEU A 218 -23.08 -3.19 7.33
N PHE A 219 -22.18 -4.18 7.23
CA PHE A 219 -21.21 -4.22 6.14
C PHE A 219 -21.85 -4.40 4.78
N ILE A 220 -22.90 -5.22 4.64
CA ILE A 220 -23.67 -5.34 3.39
C ILE A 220 -24.29 -4.00 3.00
N ILE A 221 -24.93 -3.31 3.96
CA ILE A 221 -25.53 -1.97 3.75
C ILE A 221 -24.48 -0.96 3.30
N TYR A 222 -23.23 -1.07 3.75
CA TYR A 222 -22.12 -0.23 3.31
C TYR A 222 -21.53 -0.64 1.95
N LEU A 223 -21.35 -1.94 1.70
CA LEU A 223 -20.68 -2.44 0.49
C LEU A 223 -21.45 -2.09 -0.80
N ILE A 224 -22.78 -2.03 -0.73
CA ILE A 224 -23.63 -1.63 -1.86
C ILE A 224 -23.35 -0.18 -2.31
N PRO A 225 -23.47 0.85 -1.46
CA PRO A 225 -23.13 2.22 -1.84
C PRO A 225 -21.63 2.38 -2.10
N ALA A 226 -20.73 1.64 -1.43
CA ALA A 226 -19.30 1.64 -1.75
C ALA A 226 -19.02 1.18 -3.18
N LEU A 227 -19.69 0.10 -3.63
CA LEU A 227 -19.62 -0.38 -5.01
C LEU A 227 -20.16 0.67 -5.98
N ALA A 228 -21.34 1.21 -5.72
CA ALA A 228 -21.94 2.25 -6.56
C ALA A 228 -21.02 3.47 -6.69
N PHE A 229 -20.43 3.90 -5.58
CA PHE A 229 -19.49 5.02 -5.53
C PHE A 229 -18.20 4.75 -6.29
N CYS A 230 -17.65 3.54 -6.15
CA CYS A 230 -16.47 3.09 -6.87
C CYS A 230 -16.70 3.11 -8.40
N VAL A 231 -17.83 2.58 -8.86
CA VAL A 231 -18.22 2.60 -10.28
C VAL A 231 -18.44 4.04 -10.74
N PHE A 232 -19.16 4.85 -9.96
CA PHE A 232 -19.40 6.25 -10.27
C PHE A 232 -18.09 7.04 -10.47
N ARG A 233 -17.14 6.93 -9.54
CA ARG A 233 -15.83 7.60 -9.69
C ARG A 233 -15.05 7.09 -10.91
N GLY A 234 -15.17 5.81 -11.25
CA GLY A 234 -14.61 5.25 -12.47
C GLY A 234 -15.23 5.85 -13.74
N LEU A 235 -16.55 6.05 -13.77
CA LEU A 235 -17.24 6.73 -14.87
C LEU A 235 -16.83 8.21 -14.99
N VAL A 236 -16.66 8.89 -13.85
CA VAL A 236 -16.12 10.27 -13.81
C VAL A 236 -14.72 10.32 -14.42
N ALA A 237 -13.86 9.36 -14.06
CA ALA A 237 -12.51 9.24 -14.60
C ALA A 237 -12.50 8.94 -16.11
N LEU A 238 -13.51 8.23 -16.63
CA LEU A 238 -13.74 8.01 -18.06
C LEU A 238 -14.39 9.21 -18.78
N ASP A 239 -14.46 10.38 -18.14
CA ASP A 239 -14.99 11.61 -18.72
C ASP A 239 -16.48 11.53 -19.11
N CYS A 240 -17.28 10.82 -18.30
CA CYS A 240 -18.73 10.72 -18.49
C CYS A 240 -19.39 12.11 -18.65
N SER A 241 -20.16 12.28 -19.73
CA SER A 241 -20.82 13.54 -20.09
C SER A 241 -22.04 13.90 -19.24
N SER A 242 -22.44 13.03 -18.32
CA SER A 242 -23.57 13.27 -17.42
C SER A 242 -23.32 14.48 -16.52
N LYS A 243 -24.35 15.33 -16.36
CA LYS A 243 -24.29 16.52 -15.51
C LYS A 243 -23.83 16.19 -14.08
N TRP A 244 -24.32 15.09 -13.52
CA TRP A 244 -23.91 14.63 -12.18
C TRP A 244 -22.41 14.36 -12.06
N CYS A 245 -21.79 13.80 -13.11
CA CYS A 245 -20.34 13.53 -13.12
C CYS A 245 -19.53 14.82 -13.23
N GLN A 246 -20.02 15.79 -14.01
CA GLN A 246 -19.39 17.09 -14.16
C GLN A 246 -19.49 17.92 -12.87
N ASP A 247 -20.69 17.98 -12.28
CA ASP A 247 -20.96 18.68 -11.02
C ASP A 247 -20.11 18.08 -9.89
N TYR A 248 -20.03 16.74 -9.79
CA TYR A 248 -19.17 16.07 -8.82
C TYR A 248 -17.69 16.44 -8.98
N THR A 249 -17.20 16.41 -10.21
CA THR A 249 -15.82 16.77 -10.53
C THR A 249 -15.51 18.21 -10.13
N GLN A 250 -16.41 19.14 -10.44
CA GLN A 250 -16.17 20.57 -10.18
C GLN A 250 -16.31 20.93 -8.70
N GLN A 251 -17.27 20.31 -7.99
CA GLN A 251 -17.61 20.69 -6.63
C GLN A 251 -16.84 19.91 -5.57
N TYR A 252 -16.56 18.62 -5.80
CA TYR A 252 -16.03 17.72 -4.76
C TYR A 252 -14.64 17.19 -5.07
N GLU A 253 -14.38 16.72 -6.30
CA GLU A 253 -13.09 16.13 -6.65
C GLU A 253 -12.48 16.69 -7.95
N PRO A 254 -12.09 17.99 -7.99
CA PRO A 254 -11.43 18.58 -9.16
C PRO A 254 -10.09 17.91 -9.49
N TYR A 255 -9.47 17.28 -8.49
CA TYR A 255 -8.20 16.57 -8.62
C TYR A 255 -8.23 15.46 -9.67
N LEU A 256 -9.41 14.88 -9.97
CA LEU A 256 -9.57 13.88 -11.04
C LEU A 256 -9.17 14.39 -12.44
N LYS A 257 -9.08 15.71 -12.62
CA LYS A 257 -8.65 16.37 -13.87
C LYS A 257 -7.18 16.79 -13.86
N ASP A 258 -6.42 16.44 -12.82
CA ASP A 258 -5.00 16.80 -12.73
C ASP A 258 -4.17 16.14 -13.85
N PRO A 259 -3.27 16.89 -14.52
CA PRO A 259 -2.49 16.38 -15.65
C PRO A 259 -1.44 15.32 -15.29
N SER A 260 -1.17 15.09 -13.99
CA SER A 260 -0.34 13.97 -13.55
C SER A 260 -1.00 12.60 -13.74
N ALA A 261 -2.32 12.56 -14.00
CA ALA A 261 -3.12 11.38 -14.27
C ALA A 261 -3.23 10.33 -13.14
N TYR A 262 -2.44 10.40 -12.05
CA TYR A 262 -2.58 9.49 -10.90
C TYR A 262 -4.01 9.38 -10.35
N PRO A 263 -4.76 10.47 -10.08
CA PRO A 263 -6.11 10.34 -9.54
C PRO A 263 -7.08 9.64 -10.51
N LYS A 264 -6.97 9.95 -11.81
CA LYS A 264 -7.73 9.28 -12.87
C LYS A 264 -7.42 7.79 -12.92
N VAL A 265 -6.14 7.42 -12.96
CA VAL A 265 -5.68 6.02 -12.94
C VAL A 265 -6.16 5.31 -11.69
N GLN A 266 -6.05 5.94 -10.52
CA GLN A 266 -6.49 5.36 -9.26
C GLN A 266 -7.99 5.04 -9.23
N MET A 267 -8.84 5.90 -9.79
CA MET A 267 -10.27 5.61 -9.88
C MET A 267 -10.58 4.46 -10.84
N LEU A 268 -9.84 4.36 -11.95
CA LEU A 268 -9.99 3.25 -12.90
C LEU A 268 -9.53 1.92 -12.30
N VAL A 269 -8.36 1.91 -11.63
CA VAL A 269 -7.86 0.75 -10.88
C VAL A 269 -8.86 0.36 -9.79
N SER A 270 -9.40 1.32 -9.05
CA SER A 270 -10.43 1.05 -8.04
C SER A 270 -11.66 0.42 -8.69
N MET A 271 -12.18 0.97 -9.79
CA MET A 271 -13.33 0.40 -10.49
C MET A 271 -13.07 -1.03 -10.98
N LEU A 272 -11.88 -1.30 -11.53
CA LEU A 272 -11.53 -2.61 -12.10
C LEU A 272 -11.21 -3.68 -11.06
N TYR A 273 -10.66 -3.31 -9.89
CA TYR A 273 -10.24 -4.27 -8.87
C TYR A 273 -11.08 -4.21 -7.59
N SER A 274 -11.39 -3.02 -7.08
CA SER A 274 -12.26 -2.86 -5.89
C SER A 274 -13.74 -3.13 -6.21
N GLY A 275 -14.19 -2.78 -7.42
CA GLY A 275 -15.57 -3.07 -7.86
C GLY A 275 -15.92 -4.56 -7.78
N PRO A 276 -15.19 -5.45 -8.51
CA PRO A 276 -15.38 -6.89 -8.39
C PRO A 276 -15.17 -7.41 -6.97
N TYR A 277 -14.19 -6.87 -6.24
CA TYR A 277 -13.99 -7.21 -4.83
C TYR A 277 -15.24 -6.98 -3.99
N TYR A 278 -15.95 -5.85 -4.13
CA TYR A 278 -17.16 -5.58 -3.34
C TYR A 278 -18.28 -6.59 -3.63
N ILE A 279 -18.42 -7.04 -4.88
CA ILE A 279 -19.38 -8.07 -5.26
C ILE A 279 -19.02 -9.40 -4.60
N ILE A 280 -17.74 -9.77 -4.66
CA ILE A 280 -17.22 -10.98 -4.03
C ILE A 280 -17.35 -10.91 -2.50
N ALA A 281 -17.06 -9.77 -1.89
CA ALA A 281 -17.20 -9.53 -0.45
C ALA A 281 -18.66 -9.64 0.01
N LEU A 282 -19.61 -9.08 -0.76
CA LEU A 282 -21.04 -9.25 -0.52
C LEU A 282 -21.44 -10.73 -0.55
N TYR A 283 -20.97 -11.48 -1.55
CA TYR A 283 -21.18 -12.92 -1.61
C TYR A 283 -20.58 -13.64 -0.39
N GLY A 284 -19.36 -13.28 0.00
CA GLY A 284 -18.67 -13.87 1.15
C GLY A 284 -19.37 -13.65 2.49
N LEU A 285 -20.08 -12.53 2.67
CA LEU A 285 -20.88 -12.28 3.87
C LEU A 285 -22.20 -13.06 3.90
N LEU A 286 -22.74 -13.37 2.72
CA LEU A 286 -24.01 -14.09 2.57
C LEU A 286 -23.83 -15.60 2.61
N VAL A 287 -22.74 -16.13 2.05
CA VAL A 287 -22.49 -17.57 1.88
C VAL A 287 -21.39 -18.05 2.82
N PRO A 288 -21.65 -19.04 3.70
CA PRO A 288 -20.63 -19.61 4.57
C PRO A 288 -19.55 -20.38 3.80
N GLY A 289 -18.38 -20.60 4.42
CA GLY A 289 -17.31 -21.42 3.85
C GLY A 289 -16.46 -20.72 2.78
N CYS A 290 -16.52 -19.38 2.71
CA CYS A 290 -15.68 -18.55 1.86
C CYS A 290 -14.29 -18.29 2.47
N GLU A 291 -13.42 -19.31 2.45
CA GLU A 291 -12.10 -19.27 3.10
C GLU A 291 -11.17 -18.16 2.60
N TRP A 292 -11.39 -17.67 1.37
CA TRP A 292 -10.63 -16.57 0.78
C TRP A 292 -11.00 -15.19 1.36
N MET A 293 -12.13 -15.06 2.07
CA MET A 293 -12.67 -13.77 2.49
C MET A 293 -11.73 -13.03 3.48
N PRO A 294 -11.20 -13.66 4.55
CA PRO A 294 -10.25 -12.98 5.44
C PRO A 294 -9.00 -12.46 4.72
N ASP A 295 -8.38 -13.29 3.88
CA ASP A 295 -7.18 -12.91 3.13
C ASP A 295 -7.47 -11.78 2.14
N LEU A 296 -8.58 -11.88 1.40
CA LEU A 296 -8.95 -10.87 0.41
C LEU A 296 -9.31 -9.53 1.07
N THR A 297 -9.94 -9.54 2.26
CA THR A 297 -10.20 -8.31 3.02
C THR A 297 -8.93 -7.66 3.57
N LEU A 298 -7.92 -8.43 3.96
CA LEU A 298 -6.60 -7.90 4.33
C LEU A 298 -5.92 -7.19 3.15
N VAL A 299 -5.88 -7.85 1.99
CA VAL A 299 -5.30 -7.25 0.78
C VAL A 299 -6.07 -6.00 0.38
N HIS A 300 -7.41 -6.05 0.33
CA HIS A 300 -8.22 -4.91 -0.08
C HIS A 300 -8.12 -3.73 0.89
N SER A 301 -8.11 -3.99 2.20
CA SER A 301 -7.98 -2.94 3.22
C SER A 301 -6.63 -2.22 3.14
N GLY A 302 -5.53 -2.94 2.88
CA GLY A 302 -4.22 -2.32 2.64
C GLY A 302 -4.17 -1.51 1.35
N ALA A 303 -4.79 -2.02 0.28
CA ALA A 303 -4.90 -1.31 -0.99
C ALA A 303 -5.67 0.00 -0.84
N LEU A 304 -6.85 -0.02 -0.21
CA LEU A 304 -7.65 1.18 0.02
C LEU A 304 -6.99 2.18 0.96
N ALA A 305 -6.31 1.71 2.01
CA ALA A 305 -5.63 2.61 2.94
C ALA A 305 -4.58 3.45 2.21
N GLN A 306 -3.75 2.82 1.38
CA GLN A 306 -2.76 3.54 0.57
C GLN A 306 -3.43 4.45 -0.46
N ALA A 307 -4.40 3.92 -1.23
CA ALA A 307 -5.06 4.70 -2.28
C ALA A 307 -5.71 5.96 -1.71
N GLN A 308 -6.47 5.82 -0.62
CA GLN A 308 -7.21 6.93 -0.05
C GLN A 308 -6.29 7.91 0.66
N PHE A 309 -5.23 7.46 1.34
CA PHE A 309 -4.23 8.37 1.89
C PHE A 309 -3.63 9.26 0.81
N SER A 310 -3.16 8.66 -0.29
CA SER A 310 -2.56 9.40 -1.40
C SER A 310 -3.57 10.30 -2.12
N HIS A 311 -4.83 9.86 -2.29
CA HIS A 311 -5.87 10.66 -2.95
C HIS A 311 -6.34 11.83 -2.10
N ILE A 312 -6.68 11.61 -0.83
CA ILE A 312 -7.11 12.66 0.10
C ILE A 312 -6.00 13.68 0.25
N GLY A 313 -4.79 13.21 0.55
CA GLY A 313 -3.63 14.06 0.74
C GLY A 313 -3.36 14.91 -0.50
N ALA A 314 -3.25 14.29 -1.68
CA ALA A 314 -2.96 15.03 -2.90
C ALA A 314 -4.10 15.98 -3.31
N SER A 315 -5.36 15.63 -3.07
CA SER A 315 -6.50 16.49 -3.40
C SER A 315 -6.53 17.79 -2.58
N LEU A 316 -5.94 17.79 -1.39
CA LEU A 316 -5.88 18.94 -0.49
C LEU A 316 -4.52 19.67 -0.54
N HIS A 317 -3.48 19.01 -1.06
CA HIS A 317 -2.13 19.49 -0.97
C HIS A 317 -1.86 20.74 -1.82
N THR A 318 -0.95 21.60 -1.36
CA THR A 318 -0.58 22.83 -2.06
C THR A 318 0.18 22.59 -3.37
N ARG A 319 0.81 21.41 -3.54
CA ARG A 319 1.47 21.01 -4.80
C ARG A 319 0.47 20.68 -5.91
N THR A 320 -0.79 20.41 -5.58
CA THR A 320 -1.86 20.32 -6.57
C THR A 320 -2.22 21.75 -7.00
N PRO A 321 -2.36 22.07 -8.29
CA PRO A 321 -2.78 23.39 -8.73
C PRO A 321 -4.12 23.79 -8.10
N PHE A 322 -4.30 25.07 -7.77
CA PHE A 322 -5.48 25.55 -7.05
C PHE A 322 -6.80 25.15 -7.72
N SER A 323 -6.87 25.17 -9.05
CA SER A 323 -8.04 24.75 -9.85
C SER A 323 -8.41 23.27 -9.72
N TYR A 324 -7.48 22.43 -9.26
CA TYR A 324 -7.66 21.00 -9.07
C TYR A 324 -7.74 20.59 -7.59
N ARG A 325 -7.63 21.54 -6.64
CA ARG A 325 -7.82 21.25 -5.21
C ARG A 325 -9.29 21.22 -4.85
N VAL A 326 -9.62 20.49 -3.77
CA VAL A 326 -10.97 20.48 -3.22
C VAL A 326 -11.35 21.89 -2.72
N PRO A 327 -12.47 22.47 -3.19
CA PRO A 327 -12.96 23.76 -2.71
C PRO A 327 -13.22 23.74 -1.20
N ALA A 328 -12.88 24.81 -0.49
CA ALA A 328 -12.97 24.88 0.98
C ALA A 328 -14.36 24.50 1.52
N ASP A 329 -15.43 24.97 0.88
CA ASP A 329 -16.81 24.69 1.26
C ASP A 329 -17.17 23.20 1.16
N SER A 330 -16.54 22.46 0.24
CA SER A 330 -16.79 21.04 0.00
C SER A 330 -15.85 20.12 0.80
N GLN A 331 -14.79 20.64 1.42
CA GLN A 331 -13.79 19.84 2.13
C GLN A 331 -14.38 18.95 3.23
N PRO A 332 -15.33 19.40 4.08
CA PRO A 332 -15.90 18.55 5.12
C PRO A 332 -16.61 17.32 4.55
N VAL A 333 -17.38 17.50 3.47
CA VAL A 333 -18.10 16.39 2.81
C VAL A 333 -17.12 15.45 2.12
N PHE A 334 -16.16 16.02 1.38
CA PHE A 334 -15.10 15.26 0.72
C PHE A 334 -14.33 14.38 1.73
N LEU A 335 -13.90 14.96 2.85
CA LEU A 335 -13.17 14.26 3.90
C LEU A 335 -14.04 13.18 4.54
N LEU A 336 -15.27 13.50 4.93
CA LEU A 336 -16.19 12.53 5.55
C LEU A 336 -16.37 11.30 4.66
N VAL A 337 -16.70 11.50 3.38
CA VAL A 337 -16.96 10.41 2.45
C VAL A 337 -15.69 9.57 2.23
N ASN A 338 -14.54 10.21 1.94
CA ASN A 338 -13.30 9.47 1.68
C ASN A 338 -12.77 8.75 2.93
N VAL A 339 -12.84 9.37 4.12
CA VAL A 339 -12.43 8.75 5.38
C VAL A 339 -13.32 7.55 5.73
N LEU A 340 -14.64 7.67 5.59
CA LEU A 340 -15.55 6.53 5.78
C LEU A 340 -15.25 5.41 4.77
N TYR A 341 -14.97 5.79 3.52
CA TYR A 341 -14.62 4.85 2.45
C TYR A 341 -13.32 4.08 2.74
N THR A 342 -12.40 4.66 3.51
CA THR A 342 -11.19 3.98 4.00
C THR A 342 -11.43 3.16 5.26
N LEU A 343 -12.13 3.70 6.26
CA LEU A 343 -12.24 3.12 7.60
C LEU A 343 -13.13 1.89 7.65
N VAL A 344 -14.27 1.89 6.96
CA VAL A 344 -15.22 0.76 7.02
C VAL A 344 -14.60 -0.55 6.50
N PRO A 345 -13.83 -0.56 5.40
CA PRO A 345 -13.07 -1.74 4.97
C PRO A 345 -12.04 -2.24 6.00
N GLN A 346 -11.44 -1.35 6.82
CA GLN A 346 -10.56 -1.79 7.92
C GLN A 346 -11.38 -2.54 9.00
N PHE A 347 -12.56 -2.04 9.34
CA PHE A 347 -13.45 -2.71 10.29
C PHE A 347 -13.98 -4.05 9.75
N LEU A 348 -14.29 -4.13 8.45
CA LEU A 348 -14.66 -5.38 7.79
C LEU A 348 -13.51 -6.40 7.86
N CYS A 349 -12.30 -5.96 7.52
CA CYS A 349 -11.10 -6.79 7.65
C CYS A 349 -10.92 -7.29 9.09
N TYR A 350 -10.99 -6.41 10.08
CA TYR A 350 -10.91 -6.78 11.49
C TYR A 350 -11.97 -7.83 11.87
N ARG A 351 -13.22 -7.64 11.45
CA ARG A 351 -14.32 -8.60 11.65
C ARG A 351 -14.03 -9.96 11.01
N CYS A 352 -13.51 -9.99 9.79
CA CYS A 352 -13.20 -11.23 9.07
C CYS A 352 -12.01 -11.97 9.69
N CYS A 353 -10.98 -11.27 10.14
CA CYS A 353 -9.80 -11.87 10.75
C CYS A 353 -10.03 -12.33 12.19
N PHE A 354 -10.77 -11.57 13.00
CA PHE A 354 -10.97 -11.88 14.42
C PHE A 354 -12.10 -12.87 14.69
N ARG A 355 -13.09 -12.96 13.78
CA ARG A 355 -14.20 -13.93 13.86
C ARG A 355 -14.35 -14.72 12.55
N PRO A 356 -13.35 -15.53 12.18
CA PRO A 356 -13.29 -16.22 10.89
C PRO A 356 -14.25 -17.41 10.77
N ALA A 357 -14.85 -17.89 11.86
CA ALA A 357 -15.61 -19.15 11.93
C ALA A 357 -16.70 -19.32 10.85
N PHE A 358 -17.36 -18.24 10.43
CA PHE A 358 -18.37 -18.27 9.36
C PHE A 358 -17.79 -18.57 7.96
N PHE A 359 -16.51 -18.21 7.74
CA PHE A 359 -15.84 -18.32 6.45
C PHE A 359 -15.08 -19.63 6.28
N CYS A 360 -14.83 -20.38 7.36
CA CYS A 360 -14.14 -21.65 7.30
C CYS A 360 -15.07 -22.78 6.84
N ARG A 361 -14.56 -23.74 6.07
CA ARG A 361 -15.34 -24.93 5.71
C ARG A 361 -15.26 -25.97 6.82
N SER A 362 -16.38 -26.61 7.12
CA SER A 362 -16.37 -27.87 7.85
C SER A 362 -15.65 -28.93 7.01
N THR A 363 -14.55 -29.49 7.48
CA THR A 363 -13.92 -30.64 6.81
C THR A 363 -14.93 -31.79 6.81
N PRO A 364 -15.23 -32.44 5.68
CA PRO A 364 -16.05 -33.64 5.69
C PRO A 364 -15.34 -34.70 6.55
N GLU A 365 -16.05 -35.33 7.48
CA GLU A 365 -15.56 -36.55 8.11
C GLU A 365 -15.09 -37.48 7.00
N LYS A 366 -13.81 -37.88 7.04
CA LYS A 366 -13.35 -39.02 6.25
C LYS A 366 -14.26 -40.17 6.67
N LYS A 367 -15.20 -40.55 5.79
CA LYS A 367 -15.88 -41.84 5.91
C LYS A 367 -14.77 -42.89 5.91
N SER A 368 -14.55 -43.48 7.08
CA SER A 368 -13.80 -44.72 7.20
C SER A 368 -14.58 -45.77 6.43
N GLU A 369 -14.13 -46.06 5.20
CA GLU A 369 -14.43 -47.34 4.56
C GLU A 369 -13.61 -48.46 5.20
#